data_AF-A0A6N4X3E5-F1
#
_entry.id   AF-A0A6N4X3E5-F1
#
_cell.length_a   1.000
_cell.length_b   1.000
_cell.length_c   1.000
_cell.angle_alpha   90.00
_cell.angle_beta   90.00
_cell.angle_gamma   90.00
#
_symmetry.space_group_name_H-M   'P 1'
#
loop_
_entity.id
_entity.type
_entity.pdbx_description
1 polymer ?
#
loop_
_entity_poly.entity_id
_entity_poly.type
_entity_poly.pdbx_seq_one_letter_code
_entity_poly.pdbx_strand_id
1 'polypeptide(L)'
;MNISACILEYLKQFGSIIVPGFGVFSVEYSKAIINSENGSILPPAGRIAFMLDYEVDSDELAAFIADHRHMSLEASKSDLKIQIDFWKKRLKAEQHLEIQSLGVLSLDEKTIHFKGNRLETDQPDFYGLEEIKLSEIEKSDMPPIEPKNTEKDYRFKGAILWIFLLIIPILGLLYLAYTQQELLFGKKSFRDISVQTKTHRIKDSSKVPMRSIQVKSDSLKKDSLSENHKKETKILSTKNKH
;
A
#
# COMPACT_ATOMS: atom_id res chain seq x y z
N MET A 1 -15.71 -4.64 -42.90
CA MET A 1 -16.00 -5.36 -41.63
C MET A 1 -15.07 -4.83 -40.55
N ASN A 2 -15.54 -4.57 -39.31
CA ASN A 2 -14.66 -4.07 -38.24
C ASN A 2 -14.04 -5.23 -37.45
N ILE A 3 -13.07 -5.90 -38.06
CA ILE A 3 -12.38 -7.06 -37.47
C ILE A 3 -11.57 -6.66 -36.24
N SER A 4 -11.02 -5.44 -36.25
CA SER A 4 -10.33 -4.86 -35.10
C SER A 4 -11.17 -4.83 -33.82
N ALA A 5 -12.47 -4.51 -33.94
CA ALA A 5 -13.38 -4.55 -32.79
C ALA A 5 -13.58 -5.97 -32.26
N CYS A 6 -13.75 -6.96 -33.13
CA CYS A 6 -13.88 -8.36 -32.71
C CYS A 6 -12.60 -8.89 -32.05
N ILE A 7 -11.42 -8.50 -32.54
CA ILE A 7 -10.14 -8.84 -31.89
C ILE A 7 -10.09 -8.23 -30.49
N LEU A 8 -10.49 -6.96 -30.34
CA LEU A 8 -10.52 -6.30 -29.03
C LEU A 8 -11.47 -7.00 -28.06
N GLU A 9 -12.68 -7.36 -28.50
CA GLU A 9 -13.65 -8.10 -27.69
C GLU A 9 -13.09 -9.45 -27.24
N TYR A 10 -12.45 -10.19 -28.15
CA TYR A 10 -11.80 -11.46 -27.80
C TYR A 10 -10.67 -11.26 -26.78
N LEU A 11 -9.81 -10.25 -26.98
CA LEU A 11 -8.72 -9.93 -26.05
C LEU A 11 -9.25 -9.57 -24.66
N LYS A 12 -10.38 -8.88 -24.55
CA LYS A 12 -11.01 -8.55 -23.26
C LYS A 12 -11.50 -9.79 -22.51
N GLN A 13 -11.88 -10.85 -23.22
CA GLN A 13 -12.42 -12.08 -22.63
C GLN A 13 -11.34 -13.12 -22.33
N PHE A 14 -10.41 -13.33 -23.26
CA PHE A 14 -9.45 -14.45 -23.22
C PHE A 14 -7.99 -14.00 -23.07
N GLY A 15 -7.69 -12.71 -23.24
CA GLY A 15 -6.36 -12.14 -23.02
C GLY A 15 -5.36 -12.32 -24.16
N SER A 16 -5.50 -13.33 -25.04
CA SER A 16 -4.63 -13.49 -26.21
C SER A 16 -5.37 -14.13 -27.37
N ILE A 17 -5.03 -13.72 -28.60
CA ILE A 17 -5.61 -14.26 -29.83
C ILE A 17 -4.57 -14.30 -30.95
N ILE A 18 -4.62 -15.40 -31.71
CA ILE A 18 -3.84 -15.58 -32.92
C ILE A 18 -4.63 -15.03 -34.11
N VAL A 19 -4.00 -14.16 -34.87
CA VAL A 19 -4.52 -13.63 -36.14
C VAL A 19 -3.78 -14.34 -37.28
N PRO A 20 -4.43 -15.27 -38.00
CA PRO A 20 -3.79 -16.15 -38.95
C PRO A 20 -3.07 -15.37 -40.06
N GLY A 21 -1.78 -15.65 -40.24
CA GLY A 21 -0.95 -14.96 -41.21
C GLY A 21 -0.68 -13.48 -40.88
N PHE A 22 -0.87 -13.01 -39.65
CA PHE A 22 -0.47 -11.66 -39.23
C PHE A 22 0.38 -11.68 -37.97
N GLY A 23 -0.07 -12.39 -36.93
CA GLY A 23 0.67 -12.52 -35.68
C GLY A 23 -0.24 -12.79 -34.49
N VAL A 24 0.31 -12.61 -33.30
CA VAL A 24 -0.38 -12.86 -32.03
C VAL A 24 -0.61 -11.54 -31.30
N PHE A 25 -1.85 -11.27 -30.96
CA PHE A 25 -2.19 -10.20 -30.03
C PHE A 25 -2.33 -10.76 -28.62
N SER A 26 -1.84 -10.02 -27.64
CA SER A 26 -1.97 -10.38 -26.22
C SER A 26 -2.21 -9.14 -25.38
N VAL A 27 -2.75 -9.33 -24.18
CA VAL A 27 -2.89 -8.30 -23.17
C VAL A 27 -1.72 -8.44 -22.19
N GLU A 28 -0.89 -7.41 -22.12
CA GLU A 28 0.20 -7.30 -21.16
C GLU A 28 -0.19 -6.34 -20.03
N TYR A 29 0.01 -6.76 -18.79
CA TYR A 29 -0.23 -5.90 -17.64
C TYR A 29 0.90 -4.89 -17.47
N SER A 30 0.55 -3.61 -17.49
CA SER A 30 1.48 -2.52 -17.25
C SER A 30 1.25 -1.91 -15.86
N LYS A 31 2.36 -1.51 -15.22
CA LYS A 31 2.34 -0.77 -13.94
C LYS A 31 1.84 0.66 -14.17
N ALA A 32 1.64 1.39 -13.08
CA ALA A 32 1.38 2.84 -13.16
C ALA A 32 2.52 3.54 -13.92
N ILE A 33 2.16 4.47 -14.80
CA ILE A 33 3.12 5.18 -15.65
C ILE A 33 2.92 6.68 -15.44
N ILE A 34 4.02 7.41 -15.29
CA ILE A 34 3.99 8.87 -15.26
C ILE A 34 3.95 9.35 -16.71
N ASN A 35 2.90 10.09 -17.06
CA ASN A 35 2.82 10.81 -18.32
C ASN A 35 3.44 12.21 -18.12
N SER A 36 4.65 12.38 -18.63
CA SER A 36 5.39 13.64 -18.53
C SER A 36 4.81 14.75 -19.40
N GLU A 37 4.03 14.44 -20.44
CA GLU A 37 3.48 15.43 -21.36
C GLU A 37 2.36 16.24 -20.72
N ASN A 38 1.46 15.57 -19.99
CA ASN A 38 0.32 16.19 -19.32
C ASN A 38 0.51 16.31 -17.80
N GLY A 39 1.63 15.83 -17.25
CA GLY A 39 1.88 15.81 -15.82
C GLY A 39 0.86 14.95 -15.07
N SER A 40 0.53 13.76 -15.57
CA SER A 40 -0.41 12.85 -14.91
C SER A 40 0.23 11.52 -14.54
N ILE A 41 -0.38 10.84 -13.58
CA ILE A 41 -0.04 9.46 -13.22
C ILE A 41 -1.18 8.59 -13.74
N LEU A 42 -0.87 7.77 -14.74
CA LEU A 42 -1.77 6.77 -15.29
C LEU A 42 -1.79 5.54 -14.37
N PRO A 43 -2.97 5.01 -14.02
CA PRO A 43 -3.09 3.83 -13.17
C PRO A 43 -2.55 2.59 -13.88
N PRO A 44 -2.23 1.50 -13.15
CA PRO A 44 -1.95 0.21 -13.76
C PRO A 44 -3.09 -0.20 -14.70
N ALA A 45 -2.75 -0.71 -15.88
CA ALA A 45 -3.77 -1.12 -16.86
C ALA A 45 -3.21 -2.21 -17.78
N GLY A 46 -4.12 -2.96 -18.41
CA GLY A 46 -3.80 -3.84 -19.51
C GLY A 46 -3.43 -3.01 -20.75
N ARG A 47 -2.38 -3.42 -21.45
CA ARG A 47 -1.97 -2.85 -22.73
C ARG A 47 -1.96 -3.94 -23.77
N ILE A 48 -2.40 -3.63 -24.98
CA ILE A 48 -2.32 -4.58 -26.08
C ILE A 48 -0.86 -4.68 -26.53
N ALA A 49 -0.35 -5.89 -26.60
CA ALA A 49 0.92 -6.25 -27.17
C ALA A 49 0.71 -7.06 -28.45
N PHE A 50 1.68 -6.98 -29.35
CA PHE A 50 1.64 -7.66 -30.63
C PHE A 50 2.98 -8.30 -30.91
N MET A 51 2.94 -9.57 -31.22
CA MET A 51 4.08 -10.34 -31.71
C MET A 51 3.83 -10.69 -33.18
N LEU A 52 4.75 -10.26 -34.04
CA LEU A 52 4.64 -10.54 -35.46
C LEU A 52 4.98 -12.02 -35.73
N ASP A 53 4.06 -12.72 -36.38
CA ASP A 53 4.28 -14.08 -36.85
C ASP A 53 3.38 -14.33 -38.07
N TYR A 54 3.97 -14.65 -39.21
CA TYR A 54 3.22 -14.90 -40.45
C TYR A 54 2.91 -16.37 -40.69
N GLU A 55 3.51 -17.28 -39.91
CA GLU A 55 3.37 -18.72 -40.05
C GLU A 55 2.26 -19.29 -39.16
N VAL A 56 1.85 -18.52 -38.14
CA VAL A 56 0.71 -18.88 -37.30
C VAL A 56 -0.58 -18.94 -38.11
N ASP A 57 -1.32 -20.02 -37.91
CA ASP A 57 -2.64 -20.25 -38.47
C ASP A 57 -3.57 -20.73 -37.34
N SER A 58 -4.78 -20.18 -37.29
CA SER A 58 -5.78 -20.49 -36.27
C SER A 58 -7.18 -20.15 -36.76
N ASP A 59 -8.12 -21.04 -36.46
CA ASP A 59 -9.53 -20.90 -36.79
C ASP A 59 -10.33 -20.19 -35.68
N GLU A 60 -9.74 -19.92 -34.52
CA GLU A 60 -10.43 -19.37 -33.34
C GLU A 60 -11.05 -18.00 -33.60
N LEU A 61 -10.28 -17.08 -34.20
CA LEU A 61 -10.77 -15.76 -34.52
C LEU A 61 -11.87 -15.81 -35.59
N ALA A 62 -11.70 -16.68 -36.59
CA ALA A 62 -12.68 -16.83 -37.66
C ALA A 62 -14.00 -17.42 -37.12
N ALA A 63 -13.93 -18.41 -36.23
CA ALA A 63 -15.08 -18.97 -35.54
C ALA A 63 -15.78 -17.92 -34.65
N PHE A 64 -15.02 -17.14 -33.88
CA PHE A 64 -15.57 -16.06 -33.05
C PHE A 64 -16.32 -15.00 -33.87
N ILE A 65 -15.74 -14.58 -35.00
CA ILE A 65 -16.39 -13.63 -35.91
C ILE A 65 -17.65 -14.25 -36.53
N ALA A 66 -17.62 -15.53 -36.90
CA ALA A 66 -18.76 -16.23 -37.48
C ALA A 66 -19.93 -16.30 -36.50
N ASP A 67 -19.67 -16.62 -35.24
CA ASP A 67 -20.66 -16.68 -34.16
C ASP A 67 -21.24 -15.31 -33.84
N HIS A 68 -20.38 -14.30 -33.66
CA HIS A 68 -20.81 -12.94 -33.32
C HIS A 68 -21.59 -12.25 -34.44
N ARG A 69 -21.39 -12.63 -35.71
CA ARG A 69 -22.01 -12.00 -36.88
C ARG A 69 -23.05 -12.88 -37.58
N HIS A 70 -23.29 -14.10 -37.09
CA HIS A 70 -24.19 -15.08 -37.70
C HIS A 70 -23.87 -15.34 -39.19
N MET A 71 -22.59 -15.55 -39.51
CA MET A 71 -22.14 -15.88 -40.87
C MET A 71 -21.47 -17.26 -40.90
N SER A 72 -21.23 -17.81 -42.10
CA SER A 72 -20.50 -19.06 -42.22
C SER A 72 -19.02 -18.88 -41.89
N LEU A 73 -18.39 -19.94 -41.38
CA LEU A 73 -16.96 -19.95 -41.05
C LEU A 73 -16.07 -19.65 -42.27
N GLU A 74 -16.43 -20.17 -43.45
CA GLU A 74 -15.76 -19.88 -44.72
C GLU A 74 -15.81 -18.39 -45.09
N ALA A 75 -16.98 -17.75 -44.96
CA ALA A 75 -17.13 -16.32 -45.24
C ALA A 75 -16.28 -15.48 -44.28
N SER A 76 -16.32 -15.83 -42.99
CA SER A 76 -15.51 -15.18 -41.96
C SER A 76 -14.00 -15.28 -42.24
N LYS A 77 -13.51 -16.46 -42.64
CA LYS A 77 -12.11 -16.65 -43.05
C LYS A 77 -11.72 -15.79 -44.25
N SER A 78 -12.60 -15.71 -45.26
CA SER A 78 -12.35 -14.89 -46.45
C SER A 78 -12.23 -13.41 -46.10
N ASP A 79 -13.17 -12.88 -45.31
CA ASP A 79 -13.17 -11.47 -44.90
C ASP A 79 -11.96 -11.14 -44.01
N LEU A 80 -11.59 -12.06 -43.11
CA LEU A 80 -10.39 -11.95 -42.28
C LEU A 80 -9.13 -11.84 -43.14
N LYS A 81 -8.99 -12.71 -44.13
CA LYS A 81 -7.85 -12.69 -45.05
C LYS A 81 -7.76 -11.38 -45.83
N ILE A 82 -8.89 -10.88 -46.34
CA ILE A 82 -8.94 -9.59 -47.07
C ILE A 82 -8.45 -8.44 -46.18
N GLN A 83 -8.89 -8.40 -44.92
CA GLN A 83 -8.48 -7.36 -43.98
C GLN A 83 -7.00 -7.43 -43.62
N ILE A 84 -6.46 -8.64 -43.43
CA ILE A 84 -5.05 -8.86 -43.12
C ILE A 84 -4.17 -8.48 -44.32
N ASP A 85 -4.58 -8.85 -45.53
CA ASP A 85 -3.87 -8.46 -46.75
C ASP A 85 -3.88 -6.93 -46.93
N PHE A 86 -4.97 -6.26 -46.57
CA PHE A 86 -5.04 -4.80 -46.53
C PHE A 86 -4.04 -4.21 -45.52
N TRP A 87 -4.00 -4.73 -44.29
CA TRP A 87 -3.04 -4.29 -43.27
C TRP A 87 -1.59 -4.50 -43.71
N LYS A 88 -1.26 -5.66 -44.26
CA LYS A 88 0.09 -5.96 -44.78
C LYS A 88 0.49 -5.01 -45.90
N LYS A 89 -0.40 -4.74 -46.85
CA LYS A 89 -0.14 -3.81 -47.96
C LYS A 89 0.07 -2.40 -47.46
N ARG A 90 -0.77 -1.94 -46.54
CA ARG A 90 -0.68 -0.59 -45.96
C ARG A 90 0.60 -0.41 -45.12
N LEU A 91 0.93 -1.38 -44.27
CA LEU A 91 2.18 -1.35 -43.50
C LEU A 91 3.43 -1.32 -44.42
N LYS A 92 3.40 -2.05 -45.54
CA LYS A 92 4.50 -2.02 -46.53
C LYS A 92 4.58 -0.70 -47.30
N ALA A 93 3.45 -0.07 -47.59
CA ALA A 93 3.40 1.16 -48.40
C ALA A 93 3.68 2.43 -47.58
N GLU A 94 3.04 2.56 -46.42
CA GLU A 94 3.08 3.77 -45.58
C GLU A 94 4.09 3.65 -44.43
N GLN A 95 4.67 2.46 -44.18
CA GLN A 95 5.50 2.14 -43.00
C GLN A 95 4.82 2.42 -41.65
N HIS A 96 3.55 2.78 -41.68
CA HIS A 96 2.74 3.15 -40.55
C HIS A 96 1.31 2.62 -40.76
N LEU A 97 0.78 1.92 -39.77
CA LEU A 97 -0.56 1.36 -39.80
C LEU A 97 -1.24 1.59 -38.46
N GLU A 98 -2.26 2.42 -38.47
CA GLU A 98 -3.17 2.56 -37.34
C GLU A 98 -4.29 1.53 -37.46
N ILE A 99 -4.39 0.64 -36.47
CA ILE A 99 -5.49 -0.31 -36.32
C ILE A 99 -6.40 0.20 -35.20
N GLN A 100 -7.60 0.62 -35.58
CA GLN A 100 -8.58 1.17 -34.65
C GLN A 100 -8.77 0.27 -33.42
N SER A 101 -8.78 0.87 -32.23
CA SER A 101 -8.97 0.19 -30.94
C SER A 101 -7.85 -0.76 -30.50
N LEU A 102 -6.95 -1.19 -31.38
CA LEU A 102 -5.82 -2.05 -31.04
C LEU A 102 -4.53 -1.27 -30.84
N GLY A 103 -4.21 -0.33 -31.73
CA GLY A 103 -3.02 0.51 -31.64
C GLY A 103 -2.35 0.76 -32.98
N VAL A 104 -1.09 1.20 -32.92
CA VAL A 104 -0.32 1.66 -34.08
C VAL A 104 0.88 0.74 -34.31
N LEU A 105 1.02 0.24 -35.54
CA LEU A 105 2.23 -0.43 -36.01
C LEU A 105 3.08 0.56 -36.81
N SER A 106 4.36 0.63 -36.52
CA SER A 106 5.35 1.40 -37.27
C SER A 106 6.50 0.49 -37.67
N LEU A 107 6.90 0.55 -38.93
CA LEU A 107 8.04 -0.17 -39.49
C LEU A 107 9.24 0.79 -39.54
N ASP A 108 10.25 0.56 -38.71
CA ASP A 108 11.48 1.36 -38.68
C ASP A 108 12.68 0.54 -39.15
N GLU A 109 13.30 0.97 -40.24
CA GLU A 109 14.43 0.36 -41.00
C GLU A 109 14.26 -1.12 -41.42
N LYS A 110 13.91 -2.01 -40.48
CA LYS A 110 13.52 -3.43 -40.64
C LYS A 110 12.79 -4.01 -39.41
N THR A 111 12.61 -3.24 -38.35
CA THR A 111 11.98 -3.69 -37.10
C THR A 111 10.55 -3.15 -37.04
N ILE A 112 9.61 -4.03 -36.70
CA ILE A 112 8.21 -3.63 -36.50
C ILE A 112 8.04 -3.26 -35.02
N HIS A 113 7.69 -2.02 -34.77
CA HIS A 113 7.33 -1.51 -33.45
C HIS A 113 5.82 -1.41 -33.34
N PHE A 114 5.27 -1.95 -32.27
CA PHE A 114 3.83 -1.84 -31.98
C PHE A 114 3.58 -1.01 -30.72
N LYS A 115 2.82 0.06 -30.90
CA LYS A 115 2.28 0.87 -29.81
C LYS A 115 0.80 0.54 -29.64
N GLY A 116 0.53 -0.50 -28.86
CA GLY A 116 -0.83 -0.88 -28.52
C GLY A 116 -1.52 0.12 -27.61
N ASN A 117 -2.85 0.19 -27.76
CA ASN A 117 -3.70 1.03 -26.93
C ASN A 117 -3.78 0.46 -25.51
N ARG A 118 -3.98 1.37 -24.55
CA ARG A 118 -4.28 1.01 -23.16
C ARG A 118 -5.75 0.58 -23.13
N LEU A 119 -6.03 -0.55 -22.48
CA LEU A 119 -7.40 -0.99 -22.25
C LEU A 119 -8.02 -0.13 -21.15
N GLU A 120 -9.33 0.08 -21.25
CA GLU A 120 -10.10 0.79 -20.23
C GLU A 120 -9.93 0.10 -18.86
N THR A 121 -9.78 0.90 -17.81
CA THR A 121 -9.55 0.48 -16.42
C THR A 121 -10.83 -0.04 -15.74
N ASP A 122 -11.80 -0.56 -16.50
CA ASP A 122 -13.04 -1.13 -15.96
C ASP A 122 -12.86 -2.57 -15.44
N GLN A 123 -11.64 -3.11 -15.52
CA GLN A 123 -11.35 -4.45 -15.02
C GLN A 123 -11.23 -4.44 -13.48
N PRO A 124 -11.87 -5.40 -12.78
CA PRO A 124 -11.77 -5.53 -11.33
C PRO A 124 -10.33 -5.58 -10.80
N ASP A 125 -9.41 -6.11 -11.60
CA ASP A 125 -7.99 -6.28 -11.30
C ASP A 125 -7.27 -4.96 -10.99
N PHE A 126 -7.81 -3.82 -11.45
CA PHE A 126 -7.20 -2.49 -11.26
C PHE A 126 -7.81 -1.70 -10.10
N TYR A 127 -8.69 -2.32 -9.30
CA TYR A 127 -9.28 -1.72 -8.09
C TYR A 127 -9.95 -0.35 -8.29
N GLY A 128 -10.37 -0.03 -9.52
CA GLY A 128 -10.99 1.27 -9.85
C GLY A 128 -10.06 2.47 -9.70
N LEU A 129 -8.75 2.29 -9.87
CA LEU A 129 -7.80 3.41 -9.82
C LEU A 129 -7.97 4.35 -11.01
N GLU A 130 -8.12 5.65 -10.74
CA GLU A 130 -8.28 6.68 -11.76
C GLU A 130 -6.94 7.36 -12.13
N GLU A 131 -6.92 8.07 -13.24
CA GLU A 131 -5.79 8.93 -13.63
C GLU A 131 -5.69 10.13 -12.69
N ILE A 132 -4.49 10.35 -12.14
CA ILE A 132 -4.23 11.47 -11.22
C ILE A 132 -3.52 12.58 -11.99
N LYS A 133 -4.17 13.74 -12.15
CA LYS A 133 -3.57 14.92 -12.79
C LYS A 133 -2.84 15.77 -11.75
N LEU A 134 -1.51 15.87 -11.84
CA LEU A 134 -0.71 16.58 -10.84
C LEU A 134 -1.00 18.10 -10.83
N SER A 135 -1.35 18.66 -11.99
CA SER A 135 -1.73 20.08 -12.12
C SER A 135 -3.00 20.46 -11.35
N GLU A 136 -3.84 19.49 -10.99
CA GLU A 136 -5.05 19.72 -10.19
C GLU A 136 -4.73 19.74 -8.69
N ILE A 137 -3.73 18.95 -8.27
CA ILE A 137 -3.29 18.87 -6.87
C ILE A 137 -2.62 20.19 -6.43
N GLU A 138 -1.82 20.82 -7.29
CA GLU A 138 -1.19 22.12 -6.98
C GLU A 138 -2.21 23.24 -6.78
N LYS A 139 -3.43 23.10 -7.31
CA LYS A 139 -4.51 24.08 -7.19
C LYS A 139 -5.49 23.77 -6.07
N SER A 140 -5.29 22.67 -5.34
CA SER A 140 -6.06 22.44 -4.13
C SER A 140 -5.63 23.53 -3.15
N ASP A 141 -6.51 24.50 -2.92
CA ASP A 141 -6.47 25.47 -1.83
C ASP A 141 -6.59 24.72 -0.49
N MET A 142 -5.61 23.86 -0.20
CA MET A 142 -5.40 23.38 1.14
C MET A 142 -4.94 24.61 1.93
N PRO A 143 -5.64 25.01 3.01
CA PRO A 143 -5.12 26.05 3.87
C PRO A 143 -3.69 25.64 4.24
N PRO A 144 -2.72 26.56 4.21
CA PRO A 144 -1.32 26.22 4.43
C PRO A 144 -1.21 25.29 5.64
N ILE A 145 -0.68 24.08 5.43
CA ILE A 145 -0.23 23.26 6.55
C ILE A 145 0.98 24.03 7.08
N GLU A 146 0.73 24.94 8.01
CA GLU A 146 1.80 25.60 8.71
C GLU A 146 2.69 24.52 9.33
N PRO A 147 4.01 24.57 9.13
CA PRO A 147 4.91 23.68 9.85
C PRO A 147 4.65 23.95 11.32
N LYS A 148 4.03 22.98 12.00
CA LYS A 148 3.84 23.01 13.45
C LYS A 148 5.23 22.87 14.07
N ASN A 149 5.96 23.96 14.09
CA ASN A 149 7.12 24.15 14.92
C ASN A 149 6.64 23.89 16.34
N THR A 150 7.00 22.72 16.86
CA THR A 150 6.85 22.37 18.28
C THR A 150 7.87 23.17 19.10
N GLU A 151 7.80 24.49 19.03
CA GLU A 151 8.29 25.33 20.12
C GLU A 151 7.07 25.68 20.96
N LYS A 152 7.13 25.27 22.23
CA LYS A 152 6.03 25.31 23.17
C LYS A 152 5.62 26.75 23.44
N ASP A 153 4.73 27.26 22.62
CA ASP A 153 4.06 28.53 22.84
C ASP A 153 3.04 28.30 23.97
N TYR A 154 3.53 28.40 25.21
CA TYR A 154 2.72 28.47 26.43
C TYR A 154 1.88 29.74 26.40
N ARG A 155 0.82 29.73 25.59
CA ARG A 155 -0.17 30.80 25.44
C ARG A 155 -1.17 30.75 26.60
N PHE A 156 -0.68 30.97 27.83
CA PHE A 156 -1.53 31.08 29.01
C PHE A 156 -2.10 32.49 29.21
N LYS A 157 -2.73 33.07 28.18
CA LYS A 157 -3.55 34.27 28.38
C LYS A 157 -4.91 33.97 29.04
N GLY A 158 -5.28 32.68 29.18
CA GLY A 158 -6.48 32.24 29.90
C GLY A 158 -6.23 31.58 31.27
N ALA A 159 -5.06 30.97 31.52
CA ALA A 159 -4.83 30.24 32.77
C ALA A 159 -4.31 31.10 33.92
N ILE A 160 -3.72 32.28 33.65
CA ILE A 160 -3.26 33.20 34.70
C ILE A 160 -4.41 33.54 35.67
N LEU A 161 -5.63 33.72 35.16
CA LEU A 161 -6.80 34.05 35.98
C LEU A 161 -7.22 32.88 36.88
N TRP A 162 -7.12 31.65 36.39
CA TRP A 162 -7.41 30.44 37.16
C TRP A 162 -6.37 30.19 38.26
N ILE A 163 -5.10 30.56 38.03
CA ILE A 163 -4.05 30.50 39.06
C ILE A 163 -4.41 31.40 40.26
N PHE A 164 -4.87 32.64 40.02
CA PHE A 164 -5.29 33.52 41.12
C PHE A 164 -6.52 32.99 41.85
N LEU A 165 -7.48 32.41 41.13
CA LEU A 165 -8.66 31.77 41.72
C LEU A 165 -8.29 30.59 42.64
N LEU A 166 -7.20 29.88 42.35
CA LEU A 166 -6.72 28.76 43.16
C LEU A 166 -5.81 29.20 44.32
N ILE A 167 -4.97 30.22 44.11
CA ILE A 167 -4.02 30.72 45.12
C ILE A 167 -4.73 31.41 46.28
N ILE A 168 -5.73 32.25 46.00
CA ILE A 168 -6.45 33.01 47.04
C ILE A 168 -7.08 32.11 48.12
N PRO A 169 -7.83 31.03 47.79
CA PRO A 169 -8.40 30.15 48.81
C PRO A 169 -7.33 29.33 49.55
N ILE A 170 -6.27 28.89 48.86
CA ILE A 170 -5.15 28.18 49.49
C ILE A 170 -4.46 29.10 50.52
N LEU A 171 -4.23 30.36 50.18
CA LEU A 171 -3.60 31.33 51.07
C LEU A 171 -4.49 31.65 52.29
N GLY A 172 -5.80 31.74 52.07
CA GLY A 172 -6.79 31.87 53.15
C GLY A 172 -6.80 30.68 54.10
N LEU A 173 -6.74 29.46 53.57
CA LEU A 173 -6.63 28.23 54.36
C LEU A 173 -5.32 28.18 55.17
N LEU A 174 -4.19 28.59 54.57
CA LEU A 174 -2.91 28.70 55.29
C LEU A 174 -2.97 29.73 56.42
N TYR A 175 -3.58 30.89 56.18
CA TYR A 175 -3.75 31.92 57.20
C TYR A 175 -4.65 31.45 58.35
N LEU A 176 -5.76 30.78 58.02
CA LEU A 176 -6.66 30.19 59.00
C LEU A 176 -5.97 29.08 59.80
N ALA A 177 -5.19 28.22 59.13
CA ALA A 177 -4.39 27.19 59.78
C ALA A 177 -3.34 27.76 60.72
N TYR A 178 -2.76 28.93 60.41
CA TYR A 178 -1.82 29.61 61.31
C TYR A 178 -2.51 30.23 62.52
N THR A 179 -3.66 30.89 62.33
CA THR A 179 -4.37 31.61 63.40
C THR A 179 -5.27 30.73 64.27
N GLN A 180 -5.78 29.62 63.74
CA GLN A 180 -6.76 28.76 64.40
C GLN A 180 -6.31 27.29 64.44
N GLN A 181 -5.04 27.03 64.76
CA GLN A 181 -4.49 25.67 64.89
C GLN A 181 -5.32 24.78 65.83
N GLU A 182 -5.85 25.36 66.90
CA GLU A 182 -6.63 24.67 67.94
C GLU A 182 -8.01 24.18 67.45
N LEU A 183 -8.64 24.88 66.51
CA LEU A 183 -9.98 24.54 65.97
C LEU A 183 -9.90 23.49 64.86
N LEU A 184 -8.84 23.50 64.06
CA LEU A 184 -8.67 22.61 62.91
C LEU A 184 -8.02 21.27 63.26
N PHE A 185 -7.13 21.23 64.25
CA PHE A 185 -6.42 20.00 64.65
C PHE A 185 -6.89 19.40 65.98
N GLY A 186 -7.76 20.10 66.70
CA GLY A 186 -8.19 19.70 68.04
C GLY A 186 -7.02 19.64 69.03
N LYS A 187 -7.34 19.47 70.31
CA LYS A 187 -6.32 19.37 71.36
C LYS A 187 -5.46 18.13 71.10
N LYS A 188 -4.12 18.31 71.10
CA LYS A 188 -3.15 17.21 71.00
C LYS A 188 -3.49 16.13 72.04
N SER A 189 -4.02 15.00 71.60
CA SER A 189 -4.48 13.93 72.50
C SER A 189 -3.37 12.93 72.87
N PHE A 190 -2.12 13.24 72.55
CA PHE A 190 -0.98 12.39 72.90
C PHE A 190 -0.07 13.14 73.85
N ARG A 191 -0.03 12.67 75.10
CA ARG A 191 1.01 13.06 76.06
C ARG A 191 2.35 12.58 75.50
N ASP A 192 3.35 13.46 75.44
CA ASP A 192 4.72 13.08 75.15
C ASP A 192 5.17 12.01 76.14
N ILE A 193 5.19 10.76 75.69
CA ILE A 193 5.76 9.66 76.46
C ILE A 193 7.26 9.86 76.36
N SER A 194 7.85 10.56 77.33
CA SER A 194 9.30 10.59 77.52
C SER A 194 9.77 9.19 77.93
N VAL A 195 9.99 8.32 76.94
CA VAL A 195 10.65 7.04 77.20
C VAL A 195 12.11 7.36 77.51
N GLN A 196 12.45 7.42 78.80
CA GLN A 196 13.82 7.32 79.26
C GLN A 196 14.36 5.94 78.87
N THR A 197 14.92 5.80 77.67
CA THR A 197 15.74 4.65 77.34
C THR A 197 17.12 4.84 77.97
N LYS A 198 17.23 4.51 79.26
CA LYS A 198 18.54 4.30 79.88
C LYS A 198 19.15 3.05 79.22
N THR A 199 20.01 3.30 78.25
CA THR A 199 20.90 2.33 77.60
C THR A 199 21.72 1.60 78.65
N HIS A 200 21.46 0.30 78.86
CA HIS A 200 22.48 -0.60 79.38
C HIS A 200 23.12 -1.33 78.21
N ARG A 201 24.39 -0.97 77.98
CA ARG A 201 25.28 -1.54 76.97
C ARG A 201 25.53 -3.02 77.26
N ILE A 202 25.09 -3.91 76.36
CA ILE A 202 25.52 -5.30 76.32
C ILE A 202 26.53 -5.44 75.16
N LYS A 203 27.69 -6.03 75.50
CA LYS A 203 28.83 -6.30 74.60
C LYS A 203 28.49 -7.40 73.59
N ASP A 204 29.22 -7.34 72.47
CA ASP A 204 29.24 -8.27 71.33
C ASP A 204 29.27 -9.76 71.71
N SER A 205 28.53 -10.60 70.97
CA SER A 205 29.05 -11.88 70.47
C SER A 205 28.10 -12.56 69.47
N SER A 206 28.72 -13.09 68.41
CA SER A 206 28.31 -14.21 67.54
C SER A 206 27.37 -13.97 66.34
N LYS A 207 27.97 -14.23 65.16
CA LYS A 207 27.39 -14.60 63.85
C LYS A 207 26.39 -15.76 64.04
N VAL A 208 25.33 -16.02 63.25
CA VAL A 208 25.24 -16.48 61.82
C VAL A 208 23.73 -16.40 61.34
N PRO A 209 23.25 -16.91 60.17
CA PRO A 209 22.71 -16.08 59.07
C PRO A 209 21.22 -16.33 58.65
N MET A 210 20.75 -15.50 57.71
CA MET A 210 19.77 -15.79 56.62
C MET A 210 18.29 -16.06 56.97
N ARG A 211 17.39 -15.20 56.47
CA ARG A 211 16.49 -15.52 55.32
C ARG A 211 15.64 -14.30 54.92
N SER A 212 15.76 -13.89 53.66
CA SER A 212 14.82 -12.98 53.00
C SER A 212 13.51 -13.71 52.72
N ILE A 213 12.39 -13.13 53.16
CA ILE A 213 11.06 -13.54 52.73
C ILE A 213 10.66 -12.68 51.53
N GLN A 214 10.46 -13.36 50.41
CA GLN A 214 9.93 -12.84 49.15
C GLN A 214 8.47 -12.38 49.32
N VAL A 215 8.12 -11.26 48.67
CA VAL A 215 6.75 -11.03 48.22
C VAL A 215 6.74 -11.15 46.70
N LYS A 216 6.01 -12.16 46.22
CA LYS A 216 5.82 -12.53 44.82
C LYS A 216 5.20 -11.38 44.02
N SER A 217 5.80 -11.07 42.87
CA SER A 217 5.15 -10.37 41.77
C SER A 217 4.18 -11.32 41.07
N ASP A 218 2.94 -10.87 40.93
CA ASP A 218 1.84 -11.57 40.27
C ASP A 218 2.13 -11.81 38.78
N SER A 219 1.72 -12.99 38.32
CA SER A 219 2.06 -13.61 37.05
C SER A 219 1.05 -13.24 35.97
N LEU A 220 1.47 -12.42 34.99
CA LEU A 220 0.79 -12.34 33.69
C LEU A 220 1.33 -13.45 32.78
N LYS A 221 0.50 -14.48 32.58
CA LYS A 221 0.73 -15.59 31.64
C LYS A 221 0.78 -15.07 30.21
N LYS A 222 1.83 -15.45 29.50
CA LYS A 222 2.03 -15.27 28.06
C LYS A 222 1.66 -16.61 27.41
N ASP A 223 0.47 -16.69 26.82
CA ASP A 223 0.06 -17.86 26.05
C ASP A 223 0.90 -17.94 24.77
N SER A 224 1.52 -19.10 24.59
CA SER A 224 2.30 -19.47 23.41
C SER A 224 1.44 -20.42 22.57
N LEU A 225 1.09 -20.00 21.35
CA LEU A 225 0.58 -20.92 20.34
C LEU A 225 1.75 -21.50 19.55
N SER A 226 1.70 -22.82 19.44
CA SER A 226 2.66 -23.74 18.85
C SER A 226 2.87 -23.53 17.35
N GLU A 227 4.13 -23.50 16.92
CA GLU A 227 4.52 -23.78 15.54
C GLU A 227 5.16 -25.17 15.51
N ASN A 228 4.49 -26.10 14.84
CA ASN A 228 4.95 -27.46 14.59
C ASN A 228 4.87 -27.67 13.08
N HIS A 229 6.01 -27.75 12.38
CA HIS A 229 6.31 -28.84 11.43
C HIS A 229 7.66 -28.64 10.70
N LYS A 230 8.64 -29.48 11.08
CA LYS A 230 9.34 -30.47 10.24
C LYS A 230 10.12 -29.99 8.99
N LYS A 231 11.47 -30.05 9.03
CA LYS A 231 12.29 -31.14 8.46
C LYS A 231 13.76 -30.73 8.30
N GLU A 232 14.64 -31.56 8.85
CA GLU A 232 16.05 -31.68 8.47
C GLU A 232 16.20 -31.96 6.97
N THR A 233 17.17 -31.34 6.30
CA THR A 233 17.96 -31.99 5.22
C THR A 233 19.35 -31.36 5.09
N LYS A 234 20.33 -32.07 5.65
CA LYS A 234 21.61 -32.49 5.05
C LYS A 234 22.44 -31.50 4.21
N ILE A 235 23.57 -31.12 4.81
CA ILE A 235 24.78 -30.58 4.20
C ILE A 235 25.45 -31.65 3.32
N LEU A 236 25.83 -31.31 2.08
CA LEU A 236 26.90 -32.01 1.36
C LEU A 236 27.77 -30.99 0.61
N SER A 237 28.96 -30.75 1.17
CA SER A 237 30.06 -30.02 0.55
C SER A 237 30.75 -30.93 -0.46
N THR A 238 30.85 -30.49 -1.71
CA THR A 238 31.62 -31.13 -2.78
C THR A 238 33.11 -30.79 -2.62
N LYS A 239 33.93 -31.84 -2.54
CA LYS A 239 35.40 -31.75 -2.55
C LYS A 239 35.91 -32.35 -3.86
N ASN A 240 36.55 -31.49 -4.66
CA ASN A 240 37.37 -31.84 -5.82
C ASN A 240 38.51 -32.79 -5.44
N LYS A 241 38.73 -33.85 -6.24
CA LYS A 241 40.06 -34.31 -6.64
C LYS A 241 40.01 -35.37 -7.75
N HIS A 242 40.76 -35.07 -8.82
CA HIS A 242 41.31 -35.91 -9.90
C HIS A 242 40.36 -36.74 -10.77
#